data_AF-A0A7X9BWW1-F1
#
_entry.id   AF-A0A7X9BWW1-F1
#
_cell.length_a   1.000
_cell.length_b   1.000
_cell.length_c   1.000
_cell.angle_alpha   90.00
_cell.angle_beta   90.00
_cell.angle_gamma   90.00
#
_symmetry.space_group_name_H-M   'P 1'
#
loop_
_entity.id
_entity.type
_entity.pdbx_description
1 polymer ?
#
loop_
_entity_poly.entity_id
_entity_poly.type
_entity_poly.pdbx_seq_one_letter_code
_entity_poly.pdbx_strand_id
1 'polypeptide(L)' 'MKRKNLIIIGAAGRDFHNFNTYYRDNELYNVVAFTAAQIPDIDDRKYPAELAGSLYPEGIPIYPQEQLPQLIKELDVDE' A
#
# COMPACT_ATOMS: atom_id res chain seq x y z
N MET A 1 9.46 -15.81 -10.24
CA MET A 1 9.07 -14.55 -10.92
C MET A 1 9.45 -13.39 -10.00
N LYS A 2 9.83 -12.21 -10.54
CA LYS A 2 10.01 -11.00 -9.71
C LYS A 2 8.62 -10.63 -9.14
N ARG A 3 8.55 -10.39 -7.84
CA ARG A 3 7.34 -9.89 -7.15
C ARG A 3 7.03 -8.49 -7.71
N LYS A 4 5.77 -8.21 -8.05
CA LYS A 4 5.37 -6.94 -8.65
C LYS A 4 5.13 -5.88 -7.59
N ASN A 5 5.74 -4.72 -7.71
CA ASN A 5 5.49 -3.60 -6.80
C ASN A 5 4.16 -2.94 -7.15
N LEU A 6 3.28 -2.79 -6.17
CA LEU A 6 1.92 -2.27 -6.32
C LEU A 6 1.72 -1.06 -5.40
N ILE A 7 1.12 0.01 -5.92
CA ILE A 7 0.52 1.07 -5.09
C ILE A 7 -0.99 0.94 -5.11
N ILE A 8 -1.62 0.89 -3.94
CA ILE A 8 -3.08 0.93 -3.84
C ILE A 8 -3.53 2.38 -3.63
N ILE A 9 -4.33 2.90 -4.56
CA ILE A 9 -4.94 4.23 -4.42
C ILE A 9 -6.18 4.11 -3.53
N GLY A 10 -6.14 4.80 -2.38
CA GLY A 10 -7.13 4.72 -1.32
C GLY A 10 -6.58 4.04 -0.07
N ALA A 11 -6.95 4.56 1.10
CA ALA A 11 -6.47 4.11 2.40
C ALA A 11 -7.62 3.91 3.40
N ALA A 12 -8.76 3.38 2.92
CA ALA A 12 -9.91 3.06 3.74
C ALA A 12 -10.82 2.02 3.07
N GLY A 13 -11.81 1.51 3.82
CA GLY A 13 -12.95 0.75 3.27
C GLY A 13 -12.56 -0.36 2.31
N ARG A 14 -12.97 -0.23 1.04
CA ARG A 14 -12.77 -1.23 -0.02
C ARG A 14 -11.29 -1.48 -0.30
N ASP A 15 -10.45 -0.47 -0.22
CA ASP A 15 -9.06 -0.58 -0.65
C ASP A 15 -8.26 -1.46 0.33
N PHE A 16 -8.52 -1.29 1.63
CA PHE A 16 -8.06 -2.23 2.66
C PHE A 16 -8.71 -3.61 2.53
N HIS A 17 -9.99 -3.70 2.15
CA HIS A 17 -10.63 -4.99 1.93
C HIS A 17 -9.97 -5.77 0.79
N ASN A 18 -9.65 -5.11 -0.33
CA ASN A 18 -8.95 -5.72 -1.46
C ASN A 18 -7.54 -6.16 -1.05
N PHE A 19 -6.82 -5.33 -0.31
CA PHE A 19 -5.54 -5.71 0.30
C PHE A 19 -5.67 -6.99 1.14
N ASN A 20 -6.61 -7.00 2.07
CA ASN A 20 -6.80 -8.08 3.03
C ASN A 20 -7.25 -9.40 2.40
N THR A 21 -8.01 -9.35 1.31
CA THR A 21 -8.58 -10.55 0.68
C THR A 21 -7.71 -11.12 -0.43
N TYR A 22 -6.86 -10.32 -1.08
CA TYR A 22 -6.10 -10.76 -2.24
C TYR A 22 -4.59 -10.53 -2.17
N TYR A 23 -4.12 -9.45 -1.52
CA TYR A 23 -2.71 -9.04 -1.59
C TYR A 23 -1.88 -9.39 -0.34
N ARG A 24 -2.51 -9.43 0.85
CA ARG A 24 -1.85 -9.51 2.17
C ARG A 24 -0.71 -10.55 2.29
N ASP A 25 -0.96 -11.78 1.86
CA ASP A 25 0.00 -12.88 1.92
C ASP A 25 0.25 -13.48 0.52
N ASN A 26 0.08 -12.67 -0.52
CA ASN A 26 0.28 -13.09 -1.90
C ASN A 26 1.70 -12.73 -2.36
N GLU A 27 2.58 -13.74 -2.42
CA GLU A 27 3.99 -13.58 -2.79
C GLU A 27 4.22 -13.04 -4.21
N LEU A 28 3.18 -12.99 -5.06
CA LEU A 28 3.25 -12.39 -6.39
C LEU A 28 3.30 -10.86 -6.35
N TYR A 29 2.81 -10.22 -5.27
CA TYR A 29 2.63 -8.77 -5.18
C TYR A 29 3.27 -8.19 -3.95
N ASN A 30 3.99 -7.08 -4.11
CA ASN A 30 4.56 -6.27 -3.05
C ASN A 30 3.84 -4.92 -3.01
N VAL A 31 2.78 -4.81 -2.22
CA VAL A 31 2.14 -3.53 -1.90
C VAL A 31 3.13 -2.62 -1.18
N VAL A 32 3.73 -1.68 -1.91
CA VAL A 32 4.77 -0.78 -1.40
C VAL A 32 4.20 0.44 -0.69
N ALA A 33 2.96 0.84 -1.03
CA ALA A 33 2.27 1.94 -0.39
C ALA A 33 0.76 1.89 -0.61
N PHE A 34 0.03 2.52 0.31
CA PHE A 34 -1.28 3.09 0.03
C PHE A 34 -1.14 4.59 -0.24
N THR A 35 -2.12 5.18 -0.92
CA THR A 35 -2.22 6.64 -1.04
C THR A 35 -3.59 7.16 -0.64
N ALA A 36 -3.69 8.41 -0.17
CA ALA A 36 -4.96 9.03 0.21
C ALA A 36 -5.05 10.50 -0.21
N ALA A 37 -6.23 10.95 -0.64
CA ALA A 37 -6.45 12.34 -1.06
C ALA A 37 -7.31 13.19 -0.11
N GLN A 38 -8.18 12.56 0.71
CA GLN A 38 -9.27 13.28 1.41
C GLN A 38 -9.49 12.79 2.85
N ILE A 39 -8.48 12.22 3.49
CA ILE A 39 -8.59 11.76 4.88
C ILE A 39 -7.59 12.58 5.71
N PRO A 40 -8.07 13.51 6.55
CA PRO A 40 -7.21 14.26 7.45
C PRO A 40 -6.36 13.32 8.32
N ASP A 41 -5.08 13.66 8.49
CA ASP A 41 -4.13 12.99 9.39
C ASP A 41 -3.87 11.49 9.10
N ILE A 42 -4.11 10.99 7.87
CA ILE A 42 -3.84 9.58 7.51
C ILE A 42 -2.51 9.36 6.79
N ASP A 43 -1.99 10.40 6.16
CA ASP A 43 -0.86 10.42 5.23
C ASP A 43 0.51 10.32 5.91
N ASP A 44 0.55 10.42 7.24
CA ASP A 44 1.71 10.06 8.07
C ASP A 44 1.50 8.73 8.83
N ARG A 45 0.45 7.99 8.51
CA ARG A 45 0.13 6.71 9.15
C ARG A 45 0.58 5.53 8.29
N LYS A 46 0.60 4.36 8.92
CA LYS A 46 0.82 3.08 8.26
C LYS A 46 -0.44 2.24 8.38
N TYR A 47 -0.72 1.43 7.35
CA TYR A 47 -1.53 0.24 7.54
C TYR A 47 -0.80 -0.67 8.54
N PRO A 48 -1.44 -1.06 9.65
CA PRO A 48 -0.72 -1.61 10.80
C PRO A 48 -0.17 -3.01 10.53
N ALA A 49 1.07 -3.26 10.98
CA ALA A 49 1.77 -4.53 10.81
C ALA A 49 0.96 -5.74 11.29
N GLU A 50 0.27 -5.61 12.44
CA GLU A 50 -0.59 -6.64 13.02
C GLU A 50 -1.76 -7.07 12.12
N LEU A 51 -2.16 -6.24 11.14
CA LEU A 51 -3.19 -6.55 10.15
C LEU A 51 -2.63 -6.81 8.74
N ALA A 52 -1.33 -6.56 8.54
CA ALA A 52 -0.68 -6.55 7.24
C ALA A 52 -0.19 -7.94 6.80
N GLY A 53 -0.21 -8.94 7.68
CA GLY A 53 0.21 -10.31 7.34
C GLY A 53 1.72 -10.51 7.37
N SER A 54 2.14 -11.72 7.02
CA SER A 54 3.51 -12.19 7.21
C SER A 54 4.53 -11.46 6.32
N LEU A 55 4.08 -10.95 5.18
CA LEU A 55 4.94 -10.28 4.19
C LEU A 55 5.23 -8.81 4.53
N TYR A 56 4.59 -8.25 5.57
CA TYR A 56 4.61 -6.82 5.91
C TYR A 56 4.81 -6.57 7.41
N PRO A 57 5.93 -7.02 8.01
CA PRO A 57 6.17 -6.93 9.45
C PRO A 57 6.25 -5.50 9.99
N GLU A 58 6.54 -4.51 9.12
CA GLU A 58 6.62 -3.09 9.47
C GLU A 58 5.35 -2.29 9.13
N GLY A 59 4.30 -2.99 8.68
CA GLY A 59 3.12 -2.38 8.07
C GLY A 59 3.40 -1.84 6.67
N ILE A 60 2.45 -1.09 6.13
CA ILE A 60 2.55 -0.50 4.78
C ILE A 60 2.34 1.01 4.91
N PRO A 61 3.25 1.85 4.38
CA PRO A 61 3.11 3.30 4.46
C PRO A 61 1.89 3.79 3.69
N ILE A 62 1.30 4.87 4.18
CA ILE A 62 0.24 5.62 3.51
C ILE A 62 0.84 6.98 3.18
N TYR A 63 0.71 7.45 1.93
CA TYR A 63 1.21 8.75 1.50
C TYR A 63 0.10 9.65 0.96
N PRO A 64 0.32 10.97 0.85
CA PRO A 64 -0.56 11.84 0.09
C PRO A 64 -0.64 11.38 -1.37
N GLN A 65 -1.85 11.32 -1.94
CA GLN A 65 -2.04 10.87 -3.32
C GLN A 65 -1.38 11.79 -4.36
N GLU A 66 -1.17 13.06 -4.03
CA GLU A 66 -0.41 13.99 -4.88
C GLU A 66 1.05 13.55 -5.12
N GLN A 67 1.62 12.74 -4.22
CA GLN A 67 2.98 12.21 -4.37
C GLN A 67 3.05 10.99 -5.32
N LEU A 68 1.90 10.46 -5.79
CA LEU A 68 1.84 9.27 -6.63
C LEU A 68 2.82 9.30 -7.83
N PRO A 69 2.96 10.39 -8.62
CA PRO A 69 3.90 10.41 -9.75
C PRO A 69 5.38 10.26 -9.33
N GLN A 70 5.74 10.74 -8.13
CA GLN A 70 7.07 10.60 -7.57
C GLN A 70 7.27 9.18 -7.03
N LEU A 71 6.31 8.68 -6.25
CA LEU A 71 6.34 7.33 -5.65
C LEU A 71 6.46 6.23 -6.71
N ILE A 72 5.77 6.36 -7.86
CA ILE A 72 5.87 5.39 -8.96
C ILE A 72 7.32 5.19 -9.40
N LYS A 73 8.10 6.29 -9.47
CA LYS A 73 9.51 6.25 -9.89
C LYS A 73 10.43 5.77 -8.78
N GLU A 74 10.24 6.28 -7.57
CA GLU A 74 11.11 6.00 -6.42
C GLU A 74 10.98 4.56 -5.93
N LEU A 75 9.78 3.98 -6.03
CA LEU A 75 9.47 2.64 -5.53
C LEU A 75 9.45 1.56 -6.63
N ASP A 76 9.89 1.87 -7.87
CA ASP A 76 9.90 0.94 -9.01
C ASP A 76 8.55 0.22 -9.18
N VAL A 77 7.46 0.99 -9.29
CA VAL A 77 6.08 0.47 -9.27
C VAL A 77 5.70 -0.15 -10.62
N ASP A 78 5.16 -1.37 -10.58
CA ASP A 78 4.71 -2.12 -11.74
C ASP A 78 3.19 -1.96 -12.00
N GLU A 79 2.40 -1.85 -10.91
CA GLU A 79 0.93 -1.76 -10.94
C GLU A 79 0.38 -0.67 -9.99
#